data_AF-A0AA40B127-F1
#
_entry.id   AF-A0AA40B127-F1
#
_cell.length_a   1.000
_cell.length_b   1.000
_cell.length_c   1.000
_cell.angle_alpha   90.00
_cell.angle_beta   90.00
_cell.angle_gamma   90.00
#
_symmetry.space_group_name_H-M   'P 1'
#
loop_
_entity.id
_entity.type
_entity.pdbx_description
1 polymer ?
#
loop_
_entity_poly.entity_id
_entity_poly.type
_entity_poly.pdbx_seq_one_letter_code
_entity_poly.pdbx_strand_id
1 'polypeptide(L)'
;MGPHYPTPVKAYLLGTAAYLETHRVPFFKADLLRQFGIRSRTQGWEILRHGNDRRHPSFETRGRKPIISAEDLRKMEEIIWQYGYQARTLNWQGLANMVGIQASARTVE
;
A
#
# COMPACT_ATOMS: atom_id res chain seq x y z
N MET A 1 -18.52 2.83 4.39
CA MET A 1 -18.11 3.47 3.12
C MET A 1 -17.64 4.89 3.44
N GLY A 2 -16.34 5.15 3.39
CA GLY A 2 -15.81 6.51 3.63
C GLY A 2 -16.16 7.44 2.45
N PRO A 3 -16.31 8.75 2.67
CA PRO A 3 -16.58 9.69 1.59
C PRO A 3 -15.40 9.72 0.62
N HIS A 4 -15.61 9.12 -0.55
CA HIS A 4 -14.69 9.18 -1.67
C HIS A 4 -14.87 10.55 -2.34
N TYR A 5 -14.16 11.56 -1.85
CA TYR A 5 -14.21 12.89 -2.48
C TYR A 5 -13.73 12.74 -3.92
N PRO A 6 -14.48 13.26 -4.91
CA PRO A 6 -14.02 13.23 -6.27
C PRO A 6 -12.70 14.02 -6.31
N THR A 7 -11.69 13.37 -6.89
CA THR A 7 -10.33 13.88 -7.14
C THR A 7 -10.25 15.36 -7.56
N PRO A 8 -11.22 15.97 -8.29
CA PRO A 8 -11.24 17.41 -8.53
C PRO A 8 -11.16 18.27 -7.26
N VAL A 9 -11.95 18.00 -6.21
CA VAL A 9 -12.07 18.93 -5.06
C VAL A 9 -10.76 19.06 -4.29
N LYS A 10 -10.05 17.94 -4.12
CA LYS A 10 -8.73 17.90 -3.47
C LYS A 10 -7.70 18.72 -4.25
N ALA A 11 -7.69 18.56 -5.57
CA ALA A 11 -6.77 19.29 -6.44
C ALA A 11 -7.04 20.80 -6.44
N TYR A 12 -8.31 21.21 -6.50
CA TYR A 12 -8.69 22.63 -6.43
C TYR A 12 -8.30 23.26 -5.09
N LEU A 13 -8.59 22.61 -3.97
CA LEU A 13 -8.18 23.09 -2.64
C LEU A 13 -6.67 23.34 -2.57
N LEU A 14 -5.87 22.38 -3.04
CA LEU A 14 -4.41 22.48 -3.01
C LEU A 14 -3.91 23.60 -3.93
N GLY A 15 -4.48 23.74 -5.12
CA GLY A 15 -4.16 24.83 -6.03
C GLY A 15 -4.50 26.20 -5.45
N THR A 16 -5.67 26.34 -4.83
CA THR A 16 -6.08 27.60 -4.18
C THR A 16 -5.20 27.92 -2.98
N ALA A 17 -4.86 26.94 -2.14
CA ALA A 17 -3.94 27.15 -1.02
C ALA A 17 -2.56 27.61 -1.51
N ALA A 18 -2.00 26.94 -2.52
CA ALA A 18 -0.70 27.30 -3.10
C ALA A 18 -0.73 28.70 -3.73
N TYR A 19 -1.82 29.07 -4.41
CA TYR A 19 -2.00 30.41 -4.96
C TYR A 19 -2.01 31.49 -3.87
N LEU A 20 -2.81 31.31 -2.82
CA LEU A 20 -2.90 32.29 -1.72
C LEU A 20 -1.57 32.44 -0.98
N GLU A 21 -0.85 31.33 -0.76
CA GLU A 21 0.50 31.35 -0.16
C GLU A 21 1.51 32.09 -1.07
N THR A 22 1.49 31.83 -2.38
CA THR A 22 2.38 32.48 -3.36
C THR A 22 2.15 33.99 -3.43
N HIS A 23 0.88 34.41 -3.42
CA HIS A 23 0.50 35.82 -3.47
C HIS A 23 0.48 36.52 -2.09
N ARG A 24 0.90 35.82 -1.01
CA ARG A 24 0.93 36.33 0.37
C ARG A 24 -0.40 36.92 0.85
N VAL A 25 -1.51 36.38 0.36
CA VAL A 25 -2.84 36.78 0.82
C VAL A 25 -3.08 36.13 2.18
N PRO A 26 -3.45 36.88 3.24
CA PRO A 26 -3.76 36.27 4.52
C PRO A 26 -5.05 35.46 4.43
N PHE A 27 -5.00 34.18 4.77
CA PHE A 27 -6.17 33.30 4.81
C PHE A 27 -6.11 32.32 5.97
N PHE A 28 -7.28 31.93 6.47
CA PHE A 28 -7.38 30.85 7.45
C PHE A 28 -7.62 29.52 6.73
N LYS A 29 -6.73 28.56 6.96
CA LYS A 29 -6.85 27.20 6.40
C LYS A 29 -8.20 26.55 6.75
N ALA A 30 -8.76 26.86 7.93
CA ALA A 30 -10.08 26.38 8.35
C ALA A 30 -11.23 26.92 7.48
N ASP A 31 -11.17 28.19 7.08
CA ASP A 31 -12.19 28.80 6.21
C ASP A 31 -12.11 28.25 4.79
N LEU A 32 -10.90 28.05 4.28
CA LEU A 32 -10.66 27.43 2.99
C LEU A 32 -11.26 26.01 2.97
N LEU A 33 -10.96 25.19 3.97
CA LEU A 33 -11.51 23.83 4.08
C LEU A 33 -13.05 23.82 4.13
N ARG A 34 -13.65 24.79 4.84
CA ARG A 34 -15.11 24.96 4.93
C ARG A 34 -15.71 25.33 3.56
N GLN A 35 -15.06 26.21 2.80
CA GLN A 35 -15.50 26.60 1.45
C GLN A 35 -15.50 25.41 0.47
N PHE A 36 -14.53 24.50 0.61
CA PHE A 36 -14.46 23.26 -0.18
C PHE A 36 -15.29 22.10 0.42
N GLY A 37 -16.13 22.36 1.43
CA GLY A 37 -17.05 21.37 2.01
C GLY A 37 -16.40 20.32 2.91
N ILE A 38 -15.13 20.49 3.29
CA ILE A 38 -14.40 19.55 4.14
C ILE A 38 -14.72 19.86 5.61
N ARG A 39 -15.61 19.06 6.19
CA ARG A 39 -16.08 19.24 7.58
C ARG A 39 -15.11 18.67 8.63
N SER A 40 -14.32 17.67 8.25
CA SER A 40 -13.35 17.06 9.16
C SER A 40 -12.04 17.86 9.17
N ARG A 41 -11.70 18.46 10.31
CA ARG A 41 -10.44 19.18 10.50
C ARG A 41 -9.25 18.26 10.24
N THR A 42 -9.22 17.09 10.86
CA THR A 42 -8.13 16.11 10.72
C THR A 42 -7.89 15.75 9.26
N GLN A 43 -8.96 15.47 8.51
CA GLN A 43 -8.87 15.14 7.09
C GLN A 43 -8.37 16.31 6.25
N GLY A 44 -8.85 17.53 6.53
CA GLY A 44 -8.43 18.73 5.81
C GLY A 44 -6.95 19.06 6.01
N TRP A 45 -6.45 18.91 7.24
CA TRP A 45 -5.02 19.07 7.54
C TRP A 45 -4.16 18.04 6.83
N GLU A 46 -4.59 16.78 6.81
CA GLU A 46 -3.90 15.70 6.09
C GLU A 46 -3.83 15.99 4.58
N ILE A 47 -4.92 16.50 3.99
CA ILE A 47 -4.93 16.90 2.58
C ILE A 47 -3.92 18.01 2.31
N LEU A 48 -3.92 19.07 3.13
CA LEU A 48 -2.99 20.20 2.97
C LEU A 48 -1.52 19.80 3.21
N ARG A 49 -1.27 18.84 4.11
CA ARG A 49 0.09 18.40 4.47
C ARG A 49 0.67 17.42 3.46
N HIS A 50 -0.11 16.43 3.03
CA HIS A 50 0.37 15.36 2.14
C HIS A 50 0.11 15.67 0.66
N GLY A 51 -0.60 16.75 0.35
CA GLY A 51 -0.88 17.15 -1.04
C GLY A 51 -1.68 16.08 -1.79
N ASN A 52 -1.56 16.06 -3.12
CA ASN A 52 -2.17 15.03 -3.96
C ASN A 52 -1.33 13.74 -4.02
N ASP A 53 -0.52 13.48 -3.00
CA ASP A 53 0.26 12.26 -2.94
C ASP A 53 -0.70 11.08 -2.75
N ARG A 54 -0.92 10.36 -3.85
CA ARG A 54 -1.64 9.09 -3.91
C ARG A 54 -0.70 7.91 -3.70
N ARG A 55 0.58 8.14 -3.38
CA ARG A 55 1.53 7.06 -3.30
C ARG A 55 1.11 6.21 -2.11
N HIS A 56 0.82 4.94 -2.39
CA HIS A 56 0.82 3.92 -1.36
C HIS A 56 2.03 4.15 -0.45
N PRO A 57 1.90 4.03 0.88
CA PRO A 57 3.06 4.13 1.75
C PRO A 57 4.12 3.19 1.20
N SER A 58 5.27 3.73 0.77
CA SER A 58 6.30 2.96 0.04
C SER A 58 6.87 1.79 0.84
N PHE A 59 6.56 1.71 2.14
CA PHE A 59 6.94 0.64 3.03
C PHE A 59 5.80 0.34 4.02
N GLU A 60 4.96 -0.63 3.66
CA GLU A 60 3.93 -1.21 4.52
C GLU A 60 4.61 -2.02 5.64
N THR A 61 5.08 -1.36 6.69
CA THR A 61 5.79 -1.99 7.83
C THR A 61 4.88 -2.82 8.75
N ARG A 62 3.56 -2.78 8.52
CA ARG A 62 2.53 -3.42 9.36
C ARG A 62 1.78 -4.55 8.66
N GLY A 63 2.24 -4.98 7.49
CA GLY A 63 1.64 -6.10 6.76
C GLY A 63 1.75 -7.42 7.54
N ARG A 64 0.82 -8.35 7.26
CA ARG A 64 0.92 -9.74 7.75
C ARG A 64 2.23 -10.32 7.21
N LYS A 65 3.05 -10.91 8.09
CA LYS A 65 4.28 -11.58 7.67
C LYS A 65 3.95 -12.61 6.58
N PRO A 66 4.76 -12.70 5.51
CA PRO A 66 4.54 -13.70 4.48
C PRO A 66 4.58 -15.09 5.12
N ILE A 67 3.67 -15.96 4.69
CA ILE A 67 3.56 -17.34 5.21
C ILE A 67 4.80 -18.16 4.83
N ILE A 68 5.40 -17.84 3.68
CA ILE A 68 6.62 -18.45 3.16
C ILE A 68 7.74 -17.43 3.36
N SER A 69 8.79 -17.80 4.10
CA SER A 69 9.96 -16.93 4.26
C SER A 69 10.88 -16.97 3.03
N ALA A 70 11.76 -15.98 2.90
CA ALA A 70 12.76 -15.97 1.84
C ALA A 70 13.74 -17.16 1.95
N GLU A 71 13.99 -17.65 3.17
CA GLU A 71 14.81 -18.84 3.39
C GLU A 71 14.11 -20.11 2.92
N ASP A 72 12.80 -20.20 3.11
CA ASP A 72 12.01 -21.33 2.66
C ASP A 72 11.95 -21.40 1.13
N LEU A 73 11.83 -20.25 0.46
CA LEU A 73 11.92 -20.15 -1.01
C LEU A 73 13.26 -20.67 -1.55
N ARG A 74 14.37 -20.36 -0.86
CA ARG A 74 15.69 -20.87 -1.24
C ARG A 74 15.81 -22.39 -1.09
N LYS A 75 15.24 -22.95 -0.01
CA LYS A 75 15.22 -24.41 0.19
C LYS A 75 14.37 -25.11 -0.87
N MET A 76 13.22 -24.53 -1.22
CA MET A 76 12.37 -25.00 -2.31
C MET A 76 13.11 -25.01 -3.64
N GLU A 77 13.81 -23.93 -3.97
CA GLU A 77 14.65 -23.84 -5.17
C GLU A 77 15.76 -24.89 -5.17
N GLU A 78 16.46 -25.07 -4.04
CA GLU A 78 17.52 -26.07 -3.91
C GLU A 78 17.01 -27.51 -4.17
N ILE A 79 15.82 -27.85 -3.64
CA ILE A 79 15.18 -29.16 -3.89
C ILE A 79 14.85 -29.35 -5.38
N ILE A 80 14.35 -28.31 -6.05
CA ILE A 80 14.05 -28.36 -7.49
C ILE A 80 15.32 -28.65 -8.30
N TRP A 81 16.43 -28.00 -7.94
CA TRP A 81 17.71 -28.21 -8.63
C TRP A 81 18.36 -29.55 -8.29
N GLN A 82 18.27 -30.02 -7.04
CA GLN A 82 18.86 -31.29 -6.59
C GLN A 82 18.16 -32.53 -7.17
N TYR A 83 16.82 -32.57 -7.12
CA TYR A 83 16.05 -33.74 -7.55
C TYR A 83 15.59 -33.65 -9.02
N GLY A 84 15.86 -32.52 -9.70
CA GLY A 84 15.69 -32.33 -11.13
C GLY A 84 14.32 -32.75 -11.65
N TYR A 85 14.27 -33.80 -12.47
CA TYR A 85 13.04 -34.30 -13.08
C TYR A 85 12.03 -34.87 -12.06
N GLN A 86 12.49 -35.52 -10.99
CA GLN A 86 11.62 -36.07 -9.95
C GLN A 86 11.00 -34.97 -9.08
N ALA A 87 11.72 -33.86 -8.88
CA ALA A 87 11.18 -32.67 -8.22
C ALA A 87 10.11 -31.96 -9.08
N ARG A 88 10.24 -31.98 -10.41
CA ARG A 88 9.28 -31.38 -11.35
C ARG A 88 7.96 -32.15 -11.44
N THR A 89 7.94 -33.43 -11.08
CA THR A 89 6.71 -34.21 -10.94
C THR A 89 6.03 -34.03 -9.58
N LEU A 90 6.69 -33.34 -8.65
CA LEU A 90 6.16 -33.09 -7.32
C LEU A 90 5.14 -31.95 -7.37
N ASN A 91 3.98 -32.15 -6.76
CA ASN A 91 3.00 -31.08 -6.61
C ASN A 91 3.52 -30.01 -5.63
N TRP A 92 3.10 -28.76 -5.80
CA TRP A 92 3.52 -27.62 -4.95
C TRP A 92 3.35 -27.91 -3.44
N GLN A 93 2.31 -28.67 -3.08
CA GLN A 93 2.07 -29.08 -1.70
C GLN A 93 3.10 -30.09 -1.18
N GLY A 94 3.54 -31.05 -2.00
CA GLY A 94 4.61 -31.98 -1.65
C GLY A 94 5.94 -31.26 -1.45
N LEU A 95 6.20 -30.22 -2.24
CA LEU A 95 7.41 -29.42 -2.15
C LEU A 95 7.41 -28.57 -0.88
N ALA A 96 6.26 -27.98 -0.53
CA ALA A 96 6.06 -27.32 0.76
C ALA A 96 6.25 -28.28 1.95
N ASN A 97 5.73 -29.51 1.85
CA ASN A 97 5.91 -30.54 2.89
C ASN A 97 7.39 -30.93 3.07
N MET A 98 8.16 -31.06 1.99
CA MET A 98 9.60 -31.36 2.08
C MET A 98 10.39 -30.26 2.78
N VAL A 99 9.98 -29.00 2.61
CA VAL A 99 10.61 -27.84 3.27
C VAL A 99 10.04 -27.61 4.69
N GLY A 100 8.98 -28.34 5.06
CA GLY A 100 8.34 -28.23 6.38
C GLY A 100 7.41 -27.03 6.52
N ILE A 101 6.94 -26.45 5.41
CA ILE A 101 6.06 -25.29 5.41
C ILE A 101 4.60 -25.73 5.55
N GLN A 102 3.92 -25.25 6.59
CA GLN A 102 2.48 -25.41 6.76
C GLN A 102 1.72 -24.33 5.96
N ALA A 103 1.89 -24.34 4.63
CA ALA A 103 1.20 -23.44 3.71
C ALA A 103 0.14 -24.20 2.89
N SER A 104 -0.98 -23.55 2.58
CA SER A 104 -1.99 -24.13 1.69
C SER A 104 -1.45 -24.21 0.26
N ALA A 105 -1.91 -25.17 -0.55
CA ALA A 105 -1.46 -25.33 -1.93
C ALA A 105 -1.56 -24.02 -2.75
N ARG A 106 -2.63 -23.24 -2.53
CA ARG A 106 -2.86 -21.91 -3.14
C ARG A 106 -1.84 -20.83 -2.76
N THR A 107 -1.09 -21.02 -1.68
CA THR A 107 -0.06 -20.07 -1.23
C THR A 107 1.30 -20.39 -1.86
N VAL A 108 1.47 -21.61 -2.38
CA VAL A 108 2.72 -22.13 -2.92
C VAL A 108 2.70 -22.20 -4.45
N GLU A 109 1.50 -22.28 -5.06
CA GLU A 109 1.25 -22.15 -6.50
C GLU A 109 1.60 -20.76 -7.06
#